data_AF-A0A926CXF6-F1
#
_entry.id   AF-A0A926CXF6-F1
#
_cell.length_a   1.000
_cell.length_b   1.000
_cell.length_c   1.000
_cell.angle_alpha   90.00
_cell.angle_beta   90.00
_cell.angle_gamma   90.00
#
_symmetry.space_group_name_H-M   'P 1'
#
loop_
_entity.id
_entity.type
_entity.pdbx_description
1 polymer ?
#
loop_
_entity_poly.entity_id
_entity_poly.type
_entity_poly.pdbx_seq_one_letter_code
_entity_poly.pdbx_strand_id
1 'polypeptide(L)'
;MKKNLPDITRKLKIYSSLTAVVCIASDVSGQIVYKDIDPDFILDSNTDAQSIDMDDDGDDDFIIYMNTNTNPGVFVWISPFGNVGSIAGSAVLSSLSANTYFYPHVLEEGDEITDALTWNSFNGGAFQTFASASFYSTGPYGQWFDVVDGYVGLRTISGSDNYYGWLRMSASADGFTFIVKDFAYNSIINEKICAGDKTGAPDCLNEITPPVFASVSDVGDNFNGLDLGFVFNGSPSEAGIVEYRVISVKSENATAFAADISIAEGMALDQYI
;
A
#
# COMPACT_ATOMS: atom_id res chain seq x y z
N MET A 1 5.88 37.82 69.42
CA MET A 1 5.24 37.99 68.09
C MET A 1 5.64 36.81 67.21
N LYS A 2 4.72 35.88 66.96
CA LYS A 2 4.89 34.77 66.01
C LYS A 2 4.37 35.24 64.66
N LYS A 3 5.19 35.17 63.61
CA LYS A 3 4.82 35.50 62.24
C LYS A 3 4.33 34.20 61.59
N ASN A 4 3.02 34.11 61.33
CA ASN A 4 2.43 32.98 60.62
C ASN A 4 2.95 32.99 59.17
N LEU A 5 3.64 31.92 58.77
CA LEU A 5 3.98 31.65 57.38
C LEU A 5 2.70 31.16 56.67
N PRO A 6 2.38 31.68 55.47
CA PRO A 6 1.22 31.21 54.73
C PRO A 6 1.42 29.79 54.23
N ASP A 7 0.37 29.01 54.44
CA ASP A 7 0.07 27.66 54.00
C ASP A 7 0.42 27.42 52.51
N ILE A 8 1.39 26.53 52.24
CA ILE A 8 1.88 26.20 50.88
C ILE A 8 1.00 25.13 50.22
N THR A 9 -0.22 24.92 50.72
CA THR A 9 -1.20 24.04 50.09
C THR A 9 -1.87 24.76 48.90
N ARG A 10 -1.14 24.96 47.80
CA ARG A 10 -1.70 25.55 46.57
C ARG A 10 -1.32 24.76 45.31
N LYS A 11 -2.12 23.71 45.10
CA LYS A 11 -2.57 23.18 43.81
C LYS A 11 -1.45 22.72 42.86
N LEU A 12 -1.02 21.45 43.00
CA LEU A 12 -0.65 20.66 41.83
C LEU A 12 -1.89 20.57 40.94
N LYS A 13 -1.95 21.41 39.91
CA LYS A 13 -2.86 21.21 38.79
C LYS A 13 -2.31 20.00 38.05
N ILE A 14 -3.01 18.89 38.22
CA ILE A 14 -2.88 17.65 37.47
C ILE A 14 -2.90 18.04 35.98
N TYR A 15 -1.78 17.88 35.29
CA TYR A 15 -1.74 17.93 33.83
C TYR A 15 -2.38 16.64 33.34
N SER A 16 -3.70 16.67 33.19
CA SER A 16 -4.41 15.65 32.42
C SER A 16 -4.04 15.88 30.95
N SER A 17 -3.14 15.03 30.42
CA SER A 17 -2.98 14.85 28.98
C SER A 17 -4.32 14.37 28.42
N LEU A 18 -5.15 15.30 27.97
CA LEU A 18 -6.32 14.96 27.15
C LEU A 18 -5.83 14.79 25.71
N THR A 19 -5.18 13.67 25.45
CA THR A 19 -5.00 13.19 24.08
C THR A 19 -6.34 12.60 23.65
N ALA A 20 -7.23 13.43 23.11
CA ALA A 20 -8.39 12.96 22.37
C ALA A 20 -8.00 12.87 20.89
N VAL A 21 -7.10 11.95 20.57
CA VAL A 21 -7.07 11.36 19.24
C VAL A 21 -7.91 10.09 19.36
N VAL A 22 -9.22 10.23 19.11
CA VAL A 22 -10.01 9.06 18.72
C VAL A 22 -9.64 8.82 17.26
N CYS A 23 -8.47 8.24 17.03
CA CYS A 23 -8.32 7.37 15.89
C CYS A 23 -9.05 6.10 16.31
N ILE A 24 -10.27 5.92 15.79
CA ILE A 24 -10.73 4.56 15.57
C ILE A 24 -9.81 4.06 14.46
N ALA A 25 -8.59 3.65 14.81
CA ALA A 25 -8.01 2.52 14.12
C ALA A 25 -8.96 1.40 14.49
N SER A 26 -9.93 1.14 13.61
CA SER A 26 -10.46 -0.19 13.57
C SER A 26 -9.24 -1.04 13.28
N ASP A 27 -8.70 -1.69 14.30
CA ASP A 27 -7.98 -2.94 14.12
C ASP A 27 -9.01 -3.88 13.49
N VAL A 28 -9.25 -3.70 12.19
CA VAL A 28 -9.62 -4.81 11.33
C VAL A 28 -8.36 -5.64 11.39
N SER A 29 -8.38 -6.70 12.20
CA SER A 29 -7.40 -7.75 12.02
C SER A 29 -7.57 -8.18 10.56
N GLY A 30 -6.64 -7.75 9.69
CA GLY A 30 -6.77 -7.90 8.25
C GLY A 30 -7.06 -9.35 7.92
N GLN A 31 -8.15 -9.61 7.21
CA GLN A 31 -8.41 -10.95 6.66
C GLN A 31 -7.67 -11.07 5.33
N ILE A 32 -6.35 -10.87 5.38
CA ILE A 32 -5.48 -11.16 4.25
C ILE A 32 -5.41 -12.68 4.13
N VAL A 33 -5.88 -13.20 3.00
CA VAL A 33 -5.81 -14.62 2.68
C VAL A 33 -4.61 -14.80 1.76
N TYR A 34 -3.58 -15.46 2.28
CA TYR A 34 -2.32 -15.74 1.59
C TYR A 34 -2.27 -17.19 1.11
N LYS A 35 -1.78 -17.39 -0.12
CA LYS A 35 -1.55 -18.70 -0.72
C LYS A 35 -0.17 -18.76 -1.36
N ASP A 36 0.58 -19.79 -0.99
CA ASP A 36 1.89 -20.11 -1.53
C ASP A 36 1.75 -21.15 -2.65
N ILE A 37 2.44 -20.95 -3.78
CA ILE A 37 2.50 -21.92 -4.87
C ILE A 37 3.79 -22.70 -4.65
N ASP A 38 3.72 -23.82 -3.91
CA ASP A 38 4.87 -24.68 -3.63
C ASP A 38 4.74 -26.04 -4.33
N PRO A 39 5.67 -26.40 -5.23
CA PRO A 39 6.80 -25.59 -5.70
C PRO A 39 6.36 -24.42 -6.59
N ASP A 40 7.16 -23.34 -6.59
CA ASP A 40 6.97 -22.19 -7.50
C ASP A 40 6.74 -22.69 -8.94
N PHE A 41 5.74 -22.12 -9.62
CA PHE A 41 5.39 -22.54 -10.96
C PHE A 41 6.25 -21.80 -12.00
N ILE A 42 6.95 -22.55 -12.84
CA ILE A 42 7.83 -22.00 -13.88
C ILE A 42 7.11 -22.06 -15.22
N LEU A 43 6.96 -20.91 -15.88
CA LEU A 43 6.57 -20.81 -17.29
C LEU A 43 7.84 -20.60 -18.11
N ASP A 44 8.26 -21.62 -18.83
CA ASP A 44 9.43 -21.58 -19.73
C ASP A 44 9.20 -22.27 -21.08
N SER A 45 8.01 -22.83 -21.27
CA SER A 45 7.66 -23.61 -22.45
C SER A 45 6.32 -23.20 -23.04
N ASN A 46 6.15 -23.52 -24.33
CA ASN A 46 4.94 -23.16 -25.05
C ASN A 46 3.71 -23.78 -24.38
N THR A 47 2.65 -22.98 -24.23
CA THR A 47 1.37 -23.36 -23.62
C THR A 47 1.40 -23.60 -22.12
N ASP A 48 2.51 -23.32 -21.44
CA ASP A 48 2.51 -23.27 -19.98
C ASP A 48 1.48 -22.26 -19.48
N ALA A 49 0.70 -22.69 -18.50
CA ALA A 49 -0.38 -21.91 -17.94
C ALA A 49 -0.47 -22.16 -16.44
N GLN A 50 -0.73 -21.10 -15.69
CA GLN A 50 -1.08 -21.16 -14.27
C GLN A 50 -2.41 -20.44 -14.06
N SER A 51 -3.40 -21.16 -13.57
CA SER A 51 -4.64 -20.57 -13.08
C SER A 51 -4.49 -20.15 -11.62
N ILE A 52 -5.22 -19.11 -11.22
CA ILE A 52 -5.31 -18.59 -9.87
C ILE A 52 -6.79 -18.46 -9.52
N ASP A 53 -7.25 -19.28 -8.58
CA ASP A 53 -8.48 -19.05 -7.81
C ASP A 53 -8.08 -18.14 -6.64
N MET A 54 -8.39 -16.85 -6.79
CA MET A 54 -8.01 -15.84 -5.83
C MET A 54 -8.92 -15.94 -4.61
N ASP A 55 -10.24 -15.89 -4.81
CA ASP A 55 -11.21 -15.71 -3.73
C ASP A 55 -11.71 -17.01 -3.04
N ASP A 56 -11.19 -18.18 -3.43
CA ASP A 56 -11.54 -19.52 -2.91
C ASP A 56 -13.01 -19.92 -3.20
N ASP A 57 -13.62 -19.40 -4.26
CA ASP A 57 -14.98 -19.79 -4.66
C ASP A 57 -15.04 -21.10 -5.46
N GLY A 58 -13.88 -21.63 -5.87
CA GLY A 58 -13.74 -22.89 -6.61
C GLY A 58 -13.75 -22.73 -8.13
N ASP A 59 -13.90 -21.52 -8.64
CA ASP A 59 -13.68 -21.15 -10.04
C ASP A 59 -12.35 -20.39 -10.18
N ASP A 60 -11.62 -20.62 -11.28
CA ASP A 60 -10.38 -19.88 -11.52
C ASP A 60 -10.72 -18.41 -11.86
N ASP A 61 -10.04 -17.44 -11.21
CA ASP A 61 -10.23 -16.00 -11.40
C ASP A 61 -9.28 -15.41 -12.45
N PHE A 62 -8.03 -15.87 -12.46
CA PHE A 62 -7.02 -15.38 -13.38
C PHE A 62 -6.23 -16.52 -14.01
N ILE A 63 -5.74 -16.29 -15.22
CA ILE A 63 -4.82 -17.20 -15.90
C ILE A 63 -3.60 -16.44 -16.39
N ILE A 64 -2.42 -16.95 -16.04
CA ILE A 64 -1.15 -16.60 -16.63
C ILE A 64 -0.85 -17.65 -17.70
N TYR A 65 -0.47 -17.21 -18.89
CA TYR A 65 -0.27 -18.11 -20.03
C TYR A 65 0.88 -17.66 -20.92
N MET A 66 1.71 -18.63 -21.32
CA MET A 66 2.78 -18.46 -22.29
C MET A 66 2.39 -19.01 -23.66
N ASN A 67 2.60 -18.21 -24.70
CA ASN A 67 2.51 -18.65 -26.08
C ASN A 67 3.78 -18.30 -26.83
N THR A 68 4.50 -19.32 -27.32
CA THR A 68 5.70 -19.13 -28.14
C THR A 68 5.43 -19.36 -29.63
N ASN A 69 4.20 -19.76 -29.99
CA ASN A 69 3.80 -20.15 -31.35
C ASN A 69 3.01 -19.08 -32.09
N THR A 70 2.73 -17.95 -31.46
CA THR A 70 2.13 -16.81 -32.14
C THR A 70 3.10 -16.25 -33.16
N ASN A 71 2.72 -16.18 -34.44
CA ASN A 71 3.37 -15.26 -35.36
C ASN A 71 2.87 -13.85 -34.99
N PRO A 72 3.68 -12.97 -34.39
CA PRO A 72 5.11 -12.85 -34.67
C PRO A 72 6.08 -12.95 -33.48
N GLY A 73 5.80 -13.67 -32.40
CA GLY A 73 6.67 -13.66 -31.23
C GLY A 73 6.28 -14.60 -30.09
N VAL A 74 7.11 -14.59 -29.05
CA VAL A 74 6.74 -15.14 -27.73
C VAL A 74 5.95 -14.06 -26.99
N PHE A 75 4.85 -14.47 -26.36
CA PHE A 75 4.03 -13.62 -25.51
C PHE A 75 3.76 -14.34 -24.19
N VAL A 76 3.85 -13.57 -23.10
CA VAL A 76 3.38 -13.98 -21.78
C VAL A 76 2.25 -13.04 -21.38
N TRP A 77 1.10 -13.62 -21.07
CA TRP A 77 -0.12 -12.89 -20.79
C TRP A 77 -0.67 -13.19 -19.40
N ILE A 78 -1.45 -12.26 -18.88
CA ILE A 78 -2.45 -12.50 -17.84
C ILE A 78 -3.83 -12.10 -18.34
N SER A 79 -4.85 -12.84 -17.93
CA SER A 79 -6.24 -12.51 -18.19
C SER A 79 -7.10 -12.89 -17.00
N PRO A 80 -8.11 -12.08 -16.63
CA PRO A 80 -9.15 -12.56 -15.75
C PRO A 80 -10.07 -13.52 -16.52
N PHE A 81 -10.62 -14.51 -15.85
CA PHE A 81 -11.69 -15.32 -16.40
C PHE A 81 -13.00 -14.51 -16.39
N GLY A 82 -13.77 -14.64 -17.48
CA GLY A 82 -15.04 -13.94 -17.63
C GLY A 82 -14.94 -12.43 -17.40
N ASN A 83 -15.97 -11.85 -16.78
CA ASN A 83 -16.00 -10.44 -16.39
C ASN A 83 -15.90 -10.27 -14.86
N VAL A 84 -15.30 -11.23 -14.17
CA VAL A 84 -15.22 -11.28 -12.69
C VAL A 84 -13.89 -10.78 -12.14
N GLY A 85 -12.99 -10.30 -13.00
CA GLY A 85 -11.70 -9.79 -12.58
C GLY A 85 -11.16 -8.63 -13.41
N SER A 86 -10.15 -7.97 -12.86
CA SER A 86 -9.37 -6.94 -13.51
C SER A 86 -7.94 -6.91 -12.98
N ILE A 87 -7.02 -6.44 -13.80
CA ILE A 87 -5.60 -6.33 -13.46
C ILE A 87 -5.18 -4.86 -13.53
N ALA A 88 -4.39 -4.43 -12.55
CA ALA A 88 -3.82 -3.10 -12.49
C ALA A 88 -2.77 -2.93 -13.60
N GLY A 89 -2.94 -1.94 -14.46
CA GLY A 89 -2.05 -1.76 -15.60
C GLY A 89 -2.34 -0.54 -16.46
N SER A 90 -1.44 -0.28 -17.40
CA SER A 90 -1.59 0.79 -18.39
C SER A 90 -2.35 0.33 -19.62
N ALA A 91 -3.19 1.20 -20.16
CA ALA A 91 -3.86 1.02 -21.45
C ALA A 91 -3.25 1.96 -22.50
N VAL A 92 -2.76 1.41 -23.60
CA VAL A 92 -2.10 2.16 -24.69
C VAL A 92 -2.84 1.94 -26.00
N LEU A 93 -3.39 3.01 -26.56
CA LEU A 93 -4.01 2.98 -27.89
C LEU A 93 -2.92 2.91 -28.96
N SER A 94 -3.02 1.92 -29.84
CA SER A 94 -2.12 1.78 -30.97
C SER A 94 -2.28 2.95 -31.95
N SER A 95 -1.17 3.57 -32.37
CA SER A 95 -1.21 4.59 -33.44
C SER A 95 -1.40 3.97 -34.84
N LEU A 96 -1.17 2.66 -34.98
CA LEU A 96 -1.21 1.91 -36.24
C LEU A 96 -2.48 1.05 -36.40
N SER A 97 -3.33 0.95 -35.38
CA SER A 97 -4.53 0.10 -35.39
C SER A 97 -5.56 0.65 -34.39
N ALA A 98 -6.82 0.26 -34.49
CA ALA A 98 -7.84 0.65 -33.51
C ALA A 98 -7.77 -0.17 -32.20
N ASN A 99 -6.71 -0.96 -32.01
CA ASN A 99 -6.55 -1.83 -30.86
C ASN A 99 -5.92 -1.08 -29.68
N THR A 100 -6.39 -1.39 -28.48
CA THR A 100 -5.77 -0.98 -27.21
C THR A 100 -4.96 -2.15 -26.67
N TYR A 101 -3.72 -1.88 -26.28
CA TYR A 101 -2.84 -2.83 -25.61
C TYR A 101 -2.82 -2.54 -24.12
N PHE A 102 -2.83 -3.60 -23.32
CA PHE A 102 -2.83 -3.52 -21.86
C PHE A 102 -1.55 -4.13 -21.31
N TYR A 103 -0.91 -3.42 -20.38
CA TYR A 103 0.37 -3.81 -19.79
C TYR A 103 0.22 -3.79 -18.27
N PRO A 104 0.25 -4.95 -17.60
CA PRO A 104 0.21 -5.01 -16.14
C PRO A 104 1.38 -4.21 -15.55
N HIS A 105 1.10 -3.48 -14.48
CA HIS A 105 2.15 -2.78 -13.73
C HIS A 105 3.10 -3.77 -13.06
N VAL A 106 4.35 -3.36 -12.89
CA VAL A 106 5.30 -3.99 -11.95
C VAL A 106 5.23 -3.16 -10.67
N LEU A 107 4.52 -3.66 -9.66
CA LEU A 107 4.44 -3.04 -8.34
C LEU A 107 5.58 -3.55 -7.46
N GLU A 108 6.05 -2.70 -6.55
CA GLU A 108 7.08 -3.00 -5.57
C GLU A 108 6.46 -3.49 -4.25
N GLU A 109 7.25 -4.14 -3.41
CA GLU A 109 6.79 -4.53 -2.07
C GLU A 109 6.32 -3.31 -1.27
N GLY A 110 5.13 -3.41 -0.69
CA GLY A 110 4.51 -2.34 0.07
C GLY A 110 3.86 -1.24 -0.78
N ASP A 111 3.71 -1.40 -2.10
CA ASP A 111 2.81 -0.55 -2.89
C ASP A 111 1.35 -0.77 -2.51
N GLU A 112 0.57 0.31 -2.45
CA GLU A 112 -0.84 0.26 -2.11
C GLU A 112 -1.70 -0.19 -3.31
N ILE A 113 -2.57 -1.18 -3.10
CA ILE A 113 -3.50 -1.69 -4.11
C ILE A 113 -4.93 -1.38 -3.68
N THR A 114 -5.54 -0.39 -4.36
CA THR A 114 -6.90 0.10 -4.12
C THR A 114 -7.62 0.45 -5.41
N ASP A 115 -8.83 1.02 -5.31
CA ASP A 115 -9.54 1.57 -6.47
C ASP A 115 -8.82 2.75 -7.16
N ALA A 116 -7.80 3.35 -6.52
CA ALA A 116 -7.04 4.44 -7.10
C ALA A 116 -6.17 4.02 -8.31
N LEU A 117 -5.90 2.71 -8.46
CA LEU A 117 -5.15 2.19 -9.60
C LEU A 117 -5.98 2.20 -10.89
N THR A 118 -5.29 2.14 -12.03
CA THR A 118 -5.96 1.93 -13.32
C THR A 118 -6.24 0.46 -13.52
N TRP A 119 -7.51 0.09 -13.53
CA TRP A 119 -7.96 -1.29 -13.65
C TRP A 119 -8.41 -1.64 -15.06
N ASN A 120 -7.82 -2.70 -15.62
CA ASN A 120 -8.19 -3.23 -16.93
C ASN A 120 -8.95 -4.55 -16.75
N SER A 121 -10.24 -4.53 -17.07
CA SER A 121 -11.10 -5.72 -17.09
C SER A 121 -10.97 -6.48 -18.42
N PHE A 122 -11.46 -7.71 -18.45
CA PHE A 122 -11.62 -8.45 -19.70
C PHE A 122 -12.56 -7.70 -20.66
N ASN A 123 -12.04 -7.12 -21.74
CA ASN A 123 -12.85 -6.42 -22.73
C ASN A 123 -12.88 -7.23 -24.03
N GLY A 124 -13.73 -8.27 -24.07
CA GLY A 124 -13.99 -9.04 -25.29
C GLY A 124 -12.79 -9.82 -25.86
N GLY A 125 -11.88 -10.33 -25.00
CA GLY A 125 -10.73 -11.14 -25.43
C GLY A 125 -9.36 -10.48 -25.28
N ALA A 126 -9.27 -9.29 -24.68
CA ALA A 126 -8.00 -8.58 -24.51
C ALA A 126 -7.19 -9.16 -23.35
N PHE A 127 -6.26 -10.07 -23.67
CA PHE A 127 -5.17 -10.48 -22.80
C PHE A 127 -4.27 -9.28 -22.49
N GLN A 128 -3.76 -9.19 -21.25
CA GLN A 128 -2.79 -8.18 -20.86
C GLN A 128 -1.38 -8.76 -21.02
N THR A 129 -0.47 -8.00 -21.61
CA THR A 129 0.87 -8.48 -21.97
C THR A 129 1.88 -8.12 -20.90
N PHE A 130 2.41 -9.13 -20.20
CA PHE A 130 3.53 -8.96 -19.29
C PHE A 130 4.80 -8.62 -20.04
N ALA A 131 5.13 -9.50 -21.01
CA ALA A 131 6.29 -9.41 -21.86
C ALA A 131 5.97 -10.02 -23.22
N SER A 132 6.57 -9.47 -24.27
CA SER A 132 6.59 -10.07 -25.59
C SER A 132 7.83 -9.66 -26.35
N ALA A 133 8.25 -10.51 -27.28
CA ALA A 133 9.21 -10.11 -28.31
C ALA A 133 8.65 -10.46 -29.68
N SER A 134 8.30 -9.43 -30.45
CA SER A 134 7.85 -9.57 -31.82
C SER A 134 9.04 -9.52 -32.79
N PHE A 135 9.09 -10.46 -33.73
CA PHE A 135 10.03 -10.51 -34.84
C PHE A 135 9.78 -9.42 -35.90
N TYR A 136 8.69 -8.66 -35.81
CA TYR A 136 8.34 -7.56 -36.73
C TYR A 136 8.42 -6.16 -36.11
N SER A 137 8.68 -6.04 -34.81
CA SER A 137 8.82 -4.74 -34.14
C SER A 137 10.27 -4.39 -33.85
N THR A 138 10.51 -3.12 -33.55
CA THR A 138 11.82 -2.58 -33.18
C THR A 138 12.28 -2.93 -31.76
N GLY A 139 11.61 -3.87 -31.07
CA GLY A 139 11.96 -4.27 -29.71
C GLY A 139 10.84 -4.99 -28.96
N PRO A 140 11.17 -5.53 -27.77
CA PRO A 140 10.19 -6.17 -26.88
C PRO A 140 9.14 -5.18 -26.35
N TYR A 141 7.98 -5.69 -25.95
CA TYR A 141 6.89 -4.92 -25.34
C TYR A 141 6.51 -5.51 -23.99
N GLY A 142 5.96 -4.68 -23.11
CA GLY A 142 5.61 -5.06 -21.76
C GLY A 142 6.54 -4.43 -20.73
N GLN A 143 6.22 -4.66 -19.45
CA GLN A 143 6.97 -4.10 -18.32
C GLN A 143 7.78 -5.18 -17.57
N TRP A 144 7.52 -6.45 -17.84
CA TRP A 144 8.06 -7.57 -17.07
C TRP A 144 9.31 -8.17 -17.72
N PHE A 145 10.41 -7.44 -17.64
CA PHE A 145 11.75 -7.89 -18.06
C PHE A 145 12.74 -7.63 -16.92
N ASP A 146 13.55 -8.63 -16.58
CA ASP A 146 14.54 -8.51 -15.49
C ASP A 146 13.90 -8.11 -14.14
N VAL A 147 12.71 -8.67 -13.87
CA VAL A 147 11.94 -8.39 -12.65
C VAL A 147 12.17 -9.52 -11.66
N VAL A 148 12.57 -9.18 -10.43
CA VAL A 148 12.74 -10.13 -9.33
C VAL A 148 11.75 -9.74 -8.23
N ASP A 149 10.92 -10.70 -7.82
CA ASP A 149 9.91 -10.51 -6.76
C ASP A 149 9.00 -9.29 -6.96
N GLY A 150 8.61 -9.01 -8.21
CA GLY A 150 7.65 -7.95 -8.54
C GLY A 150 6.21 -8.42 -8.32
N TYR A 151 5.30 -7.46 -8.12
CA TYR A 151 3.89 -7.72 -7.82
C TYR A 151 2.96 -7.23 -8.92
N VAL A 152 1.94 -8.03 -9.21
CA VAL A 152 0.82 -7.68 -10.09
C VAL A 152 -0.38 -7.33 -9.21
N GLY A 153 -0.98 -6.15 -9.41
CA GLY A 153 -2.25 -5.82 -8.75
C GLY A 153 -3.43 -6.54 -9.39
N LEU A 154 -4.17 -7.29 -8.60
CA LEU A 154 -5.35 -8.06 -9.00
C LEU A 154 -6.59 -7.54 -8.28
N ARG A 155 -7.74 -7.64 -8.94
CA ARG A 155 -9.04 -7.33 -8.34
C ARG A 155 -10.10 -8.28 -8.86
N THR A 156 -10.71 -9.05 -7.97
CA THR A 156 -11.94 -9.80 -8.27
C THR A 156 -13.17 -8.92 -7.99
N ILE A 157 -14.25 -9.15 -8.75
CA ILE A 157 -15.45 -8.32 -8.75
C ILE A 157 -16.67 -9.24 -8.62
N SER A 158 -17.41 -9.08 -7.53
CA SER A 158 -18.70 -9.76 -7.31
C SER A 158 -19.80 -8.72 -7.14
N GLY A 159 -20.58 -8.48 -8.20
CA GLY A 159 -21.57 -7.39 -8.21
C GLY A 159 -20.90 -6.01 -8.17
N SER A 160 -21.05 -5.29 -7.05
CA SER A 160 -20.35 -4.01 -6.78
C SER A 160 -19.14 -4.16 -5.85
N ASP A 161 -18.90 -5.36 -5.36
CA ASP A 161 -17.93 -5.62 -4.30
C ASP A 161 -16.59 -5.96 -4.96
N ASN A 162 -15.55 -5.22 -4.58
CA ASN A 162 -14.20 -5.45 -5.04
C ASN A 162 -13.38 -6.11 -3.93
N TYR A 163 -12.57 -7.09 -4.30
CA TYR A 163 -11.54 -7.66 -3.43
C TYR A 163 -10.19 -7.44 -4.09
N TYR A 164 -9.30 -6.75 -3.39
CA TYR A 164 -7.98 -6.40 -3.92
C TYR A 164 -6.95 -7.43 -3.50
N GLY A 165 -6.04 -7.75 -4.41
CA GLY A 165 -4.97 -8.70 -4.17
C GLY A 165 -3.72 -8.42 -4.97
N TRP A 166 -2.68 -9.19 -4.68
CA TRP A 166 -1.42 -9.16 -5.39
C TRP A 166 -1.01 -10.58 -5.80
N LEU A 167 -0.27 -10.68 -6.91
CA LEU A 167 0.41 -11.89 -7.35
C LEU A 167 1.91 -11.58 -7.49
N ARG A 168 2.77 -12.34 -6.80
CA ARG A 168 4.21 -12.18 -6.88
C ARG A 168 4.81 -13.08 -7.94
N MET A 169 5.64 -12.48 -8.79
CA MET A 169 6.29 -13.18 -9.89
C MET A 169 7.71 -12.68 -10.09
N SER A 170 8.51 -13.46 -10.82
CA SER A 170 9.79 -13.02 -11.38
C SER A 170 9.81 -13.28 -12.87
N ALA A 171 10.50 -12.42 -13.62
CA ALA A 171 10.67 -12.51 -15.06
C ALA A 171 12.16 -12.41 -15.40
N SER A 172 12.63 -13.34 -16.25
CA SER A 172 14.00 -13.30 -16.76
C SER A 172 14.27 -12.01 -17.55
N ALA A 173 15.55 -11.67 -17.72
CA ALA A 173 15.97 -10.49 -18.48
C ALA A 173 15.50 -10.49 -19.95
N ASP A 174 15.28 -11.66 -20.54
CA ASP A 174 14.73 -11.81 -21.88
C ASP A 174 13.19 -11.84 -21.92
N GLY A 175 12.53 -11.92 -20.76
CA GLY A 175 11.07 -11.95 -20.64
C GLY A 175 10.42 -13.24 -21.14
N PHE A 176 11.16 -14.36 -21.17
CA PHE A 176 10.65 -15.67 -21.63
C PHE A 176 10.71 -16.77 -20.57
N THR A 177 11.15 -16.47 -19.36
CA THR A 177 10.98 -17.35 -18.22
C THR A 177 10.29 -16.55 -17.12
N PHE A 178 9.12 -17.03 -16.70
CA PHE A 178 8.41 -16.47 -15.56
C PHE A 178 8.36 -17.50 -14.44
N ILE A 179 8.42 -17.01 -13.21
CA ILE A 179 8.27 -17.82 -12.01
C ILE A 179 7.11 -17.22 -11.22
N VAL A 180 6.02 -17.96 -11.08
CA VAL A 180 4.86 -17.62 -10.25
C VAL A 180 5.07 -18.21 -8.87
N LYS A 181 4.99 -17.36 -7.83
CA LYS A 181 5.45 -17.73 -6.49
C LYS A 181 4.31 -17.84 -5.50
N ASP A 182 3.62 -16.73 -5.26
CA ASP A 182 2.56 -16.66 -4.26
C ASP A 182 1.62 -15.49 -4.57
N PHE A 183 0.48 -15.49 -3.89
CA PHE A 183 -0.50 -14.41 -4.00
C PHE A 183 -1.26 -14.23 -2.69
N ALA A 184 -1.87 -13.07 -2.54
CA ALA A 184 -2.81 -12.82 -1.45
C ALA A 184 -3.90 -11.85 -1.88
N TYR A 185 -5.01 -11.85 -1.15
CA TYR A 185 -6.07 -10.86 -1.30
C TYR A 185 -6.63 -10.46 0.07
N ASN A 186 -7.22 -9.26 0.12
CA ASN A 186 -7.99 -8.82 1.25
C ASN A 186 -9.45 -9.29 1.08
N SER A 187 -9.91 -10.17 1.96
CA SER A 187 -11.29 -10.68 1.92
C SER A 187 -12.32 -9.69 2.46
N ILE A 188 -11.89 -8.49 2.87
CA ILE A 188 -12.80 -7.41 3.24
C ILE A 188 -13.10 -6.56 2.00
N ILE A 189 -14.41 -6.40 1.73
CA ILE A 189 -14.92 -5.70 0.56
C ILE A 189 -14.39 -4.25 0.51
N ASN A 190 -13.83 -3.88 -0.65
CA ASN A 190 -13.29 -2.56 -0.98
C ASN A 190 -12.13 -2.07 -0.08
N GLU A 191 -11.55 -2.95 0.73
CA GLU A 191 -10.40 -2.60 1.58
C GLU A 191 -9.07 -2.85 0.88
N LYS A 192 -8.13 -1.91 1.07
CA LYS A 192 -6.81 -1.97 0.45
C LYS A 192 -6.03 -3.23 0.82
N ILE A 193 -5.04 -3.56 0.01
CA ILE A 193 -3.95 -4.47 0.39
C ILE A 193 -2.62 -3.87 -0.05
N CYS A 194 -1.57 -4.07 0.74
CA CYS A 194 -0.22 -3.71 0.32
C CYS A 194 0.39 -4.88 -0.46
N ALA A 195 1.08 -4.59 -1.57
CA ALA A 195 1.81 -5.59 -2.32
C ALA A 195 2.79 -6.34 -1.40
N GLY A 196 2.76 -7.67 -1.42
CA GLY A 196 3.59 -8.51 -0.55
C GLY A 196 3.08 -8.69 0.89
N ASP A 197 1.99 -8.02 1.29
CA ASP A 197 1.40 -8.24 2.60
C ASP A 197 0.75 -9.62 2.71
N LYS A 198 1.17 -10.37 3.73
CA LYS A 198 0.70 -11.73 4.04
C LYS A 198 -0.12 -11.79 5.33
N THR A 199 -0.19 -10.69 6.07
CA THR A 199 -0.62 -10.69 7.48
C THR A 199 -1.62 -9.59 7.84
N GLY A 200 -1.89 -8.63 6.96
CA GLY A 200 -2.78 -7.51 7.24
C GLY A 200 -2.04 -6.33 7.86
N ALA A 201 -0.95 -5.90 7.23
CA ALA A 201 -0.26 -4.68 7.60
C ALA A 201 -1.24 -3.49 7.52
N PRO A 202 -1.33 -2.65 8.56
CA PRO A 202 -2.31 -1.56 8.60
C PRO A 202 -2.00 -0.46 7.57
N ASP A 203 -0.71 -0.22 7.32
CA ASP A 203 -0.24 0.81 6.39
C ASP A 203 0.78 0.22 5.41
N CYS A 204 0.78 0.73 4.19
CA CYS A 204 1.68 0.27 3.14
C CYS A 204 3.02 1.01 3.21
N LEU A 205 4.13 0.36 2.84
CA LEU A 205 5.49 0.91 3.03
C LEU A 205 5.72 2.23 2.29
N ASN A 206 4.99 2.47 1.19
CA ASN A 206 5.10 3.69 0.40
C ASN A 206 4.06 4.77 0.76
N GLU A 207 3.23 4.53 1.77
CA GLU A 207 2.22 5.47 2.22
C GLU A 207 2.82 6.52 3.16
N ILE A 208 2.41 7.78 2.94
CA ILE A 208 2.71 8.86 3.88
C ILE A 208 1.55 8.96 4.88
N THR A 209 1.78 8.54 6.12
CA THR A 209 0.78 8.64 7.19
C THR A 209 1.19 9.64 8.26
N PRO A 210 0.24 10.27 8.98
CA PRO A 210 0.57 11.12 10.12
C PRO A 210 1.31 10.32 11.21
N PRO A 211 2.35 10.88 11.84
CA PRO A 211 3.09 10.21 12.90
C PRO A 211 2.18 9.96 14.12
N VAL A 212 2.38 8.83 14.79
CA VAL A 212 1.57 8.41 15.94
C VAL A 212 2.40 8.46 17.22
N PHE A 213 1.94 9.19 18.24
CA PHE A 213 2.62 9.21 19.55
C PHE A 213 2.54 7.84 20.23
N ALA A 214 3.70 7.28 20.56
CA ALA A 214 3.82 6.05 21.34
C ALA A 214 3.80 6.35 22.85
N SER A 215 4.50 7.40 23.28
CA SER A 215 4.46 7.84 24.68
C SER A 215 4.92 9.29 24.85
N VAL A 216 4.40 9.94 25.88
CA VAL A 216 4.90 11.21 26.40
C VAL A 216 5.27 11.00 27.86
N SER A 217 6.44 11.45 28.26
CA SER A 217 6.97 11.27 29.62
C SER A 217 7.58 12.55 30.15
N ASP A 218 7.51 12.72 31.47
CA ASP A 218 8.31 13.72 32.18
C ASP A 218 9.64 13.07 32.58
N VAL A 219 10.75 13.59 32.05
CA VAL A 219 12.10 13.01 32.18
C VAL A 219 12.89 13.70 33.31
N GLY A 220 12.32 14.72 33.95
CA GLY A 220 12.99 15.50 34.99
C GLY A 220 12.02 16.07 36.02
N ASP A 221 12.58 16.91 36.90
CA ASP A 221 11.82 17.60 37.96
C ASP A 221 11.98 19.13 37.81
N ASN A 222 12.10 19.64 36.58
CA ASN A 222 12.30 21.08 36.37
C ASN A 222 11.03 21.91 36.62
N PHE A 223 9.90 21.27 36.92
CA PHE A 223 8.59 21.88 37.13
C PHE A 223 8.16 22.81 35.98
N ASN A 224 8.72 22.57 34.79
CA ASN A 224 8.35 23.15 33.51
C ASN A 224 8.22 21.99 32.51
N GLY A 225 8.24 22.22 31.20
CA GLY A 225 8.26 21.08 30.25
C GLY A 225 9.48 21.06 29.33
N LEU A 226 10.59 21.67 29.77
CA LEU A 226 11.88 21.53 29.10
C LEU A 226 12.42 20.09 29.18
N ASP A 227 11.85 19.27 30.05
CA ASP A 227 12.16 17.87 30.30
C ASP A 227 11.07 16.90 29.81
N LEU A 228 10.20 17.35 28.90
CA LEU A 228 9.27 16.44 28.22
C LEU A 228 10.01 15.55 27.22
N GLY A 229 9.90 14.23 27.42
CA GLY A 229 10.34 13.20 26.50
C GLY A 229 9.18 12.73 25.63
N PHE A 230 9.42 12.64 24.32
CA PHE A 230 8.44 12.18 23.33
C PHE A 230 8.97 10.96 22.60
N VAL A 231 8.10 9.97 22.42
CA VAL A 231 8.32 8.83 21.53
C VAL A 231 7.15 8.77 20.57
N PHE A 232 7.44 8.68 19.29
CA PHE A 232 6.44 8.54 18.23
C PHE A 232 6.94 7.55 17.18
N ASN A 233 6.00 6.95 16.46
CA ASN A 233 6.28 6.20 15.24
C ASN A 233 6.11 7.15 14.06
N GLY A 234 7.14 7.23 13.22
CA GLY A 234 7.10 7.97 11.96
C GLY A 234 6.18 7.30 10.94
N SER A 235 6.09 7.93 9.79
CA SER A 235 5.37 7.40 8.63
C SER A 235 6.10 6.17 8.07
N PRO A 236 5.40 5.18 7.49
CA PRO A 236 6.03 4.05 6.81
C PRO A 236 6.99 4.48 5.68
N SER A 237 6.64 5.55 4.97
CA SER A 237 7.51 6.25 4.02
C SER A 237 7.92 7.62 4.52
N GLU A 238 9.20 7.97 4.34
CA GLU A 238 9.76 9.30 4.62
C GLU A 238 9.95 10.15 3.35
N ALA A 239 9.49 9.64 2.19
CA ALA A 239 9.68 10.31 0.90
C ALA A 239 8.94 11.66 0.87
N GLY A 240 9.70 12.76 0.73
CA GLY A 240 9.16 14.11 0.72
C GLY A 240 8.87 14.69 2.11
N ILE A 241 9.07 13.92 3.19
CA ILE A 241 9.06 14.43 4.55
C ILE A 241 10.40 15.11 4.82
N VAL A 242 10.34 16.42 5.11
CA VAL A 242 11.56 17.20 5.41
C VAL A 242 11.94 17.07 6.88
N GLU A 243 10.95 17.06 7.78
CA GLU A 243 11.14 16.92 9.22
C GLU A 243 9.82 16.61 9.93
N TYR A 244 9.94 16.02 11.12
CA TYR A 244 8.87 15.96 12.11
C TYR A 244 9.06 17.06 13.14
N ARG A 245 7.96 17.75 13.50
CA ARG A 245 7.94 18.75 14.57
C ARG A 245 6.98 18.32 15.65
N VAL A 246 7.47 18.21 16.87
CA VAL A 246 6.64 18.08 18.07
C VAL A 246 6.45 19.48 18.64
N ILE A 247 5.19 19.88 18.79
CA ILE A 247 4.84 21.19 19.34
C ILE A 247 4.12 20.99 20.66
N SER A 248 4.70 21.55 21.71
CA SER A 248 4.14 21.53 23.07
C SER A 248 3.68 22.92 23.44
N VAL A 249 2.42 23.03 23.89
CA VAL A 249 1.82 24.28 24.33
C VAL A 249 1.26 24.14 25.74
N LYS A 250 1.18 25.27 26.46
CA LYS A 250 0.49 25.30 27.76
C LYS A 250 -0.97 24.88 27.59
N SER A 251 -1.51 24.17 28.58
CA SER A 251 -2.87 23.61 28.54
C SER A 251 -3.97 24.65 28.26
N GLU A 252 -3.74 25.89 28.67
CA GLU A 252 -4.66 27.02 28.42
C GLU A 252 -4.77 27.40 26.94
N ASN A 253 -3.78 27.04 26.12
CA ASN A 253 -3.73 27.30 24.68
C ASN A 253 -4.07 26.05 23.84
N ALA A 254 -4.19 24.87 24.44
CA ALA A 254 -4.37 23.61 23.72
C ALA A 254 -5.62 23.59 22.83
N THR A 255 -6.75 24.14 23.30
CA THR A 255 -8.00 24.20 22.53
C THR A 255 -7.87 25.10 21.29
N ALA A 256 -7.14 26.21 21.40
CA ALA A 256 -6.91 27.11 20.26
C ALA A 256 -6.00 26.44 19.22
N PHE A 257 -4.94 25.76 19.69
CA PHE A 257 -4.00 25.05 18.84
C PHE A 257 -4.65 23.88 18.08
N ALA A 258 -5.58 23.16 18.72
CA ALA A 258 -6.34 22.08 18.09
C ALA A 258 -7.33 22.58 17.02
N ALA A 259 -7.78 23.83 17.11
CA ALA A 259 -8.73 24.41 16.16
C ALA A 259 -8.04 24.97 14.90
N ASP A 260 -6.80 25.45 15.03
CA ASP A 260 -6.01 25.98 13.91
C ASP A 260 -4.51 25.93 14.21
N ILE A 261 -3.80 25.04 13.52
CA ILE A 261 -2.35 24.84 13.69
C ILE A 261 -1.52 26.01 13.14
N SER A 262 -2.09 26.86 12.26
CA SER A 262 -1.38 28.03 11.72
C SER A 262 -1.13 29.10 12.79
N ILE A 263 -1.87 29.05 13.90
CA ILE A 263 -1.64 29.89 15.08
C ILE A 263 -0.22 29.65 15.62
N ALA A 264 0.36 28.47 15.40
CA ALA A 264 1.72 28.15 15.84
C ALA A 264 2.75 29.17 15.31
N GLU A 265 2.67 29.55 14.04
CA GLU A 265 3.65 30.48 13.45
C GLU A 265 3.53 31.91 14.02
N GLY A 266 2.42 32.24 14.67
CA GLY A 266 2.13 33.56 15.25
C GLY A 266 2.25 33.67 16.77
N MET A 267 2.53 32.58 17.50
CA MET A 267 2.62 32.60 18.96
C MET A 267 3.97 33.13 19.46
N ALA A 268 3.94 33.89 20.54
CA ALA A 268 5.15 34.32 21.23
C ALA A 268 5.89 33.11 21.85
N LEU A 269 7.23 33.17 21.87
CA LEU A 269 8.10 32.09 22.36
C LEU A 269 7.79 31.62 23.78
N ASP A 270 7.17 32.45 24.62
CA ASP A 270 6.78 32.14 26.01
C ASP A 270 5.47 31.34 26.12
N GLN A 271 4.76 31.17 25.01
CA GLN A 271 3.56 30.35 24.89
C GLN A 271 3.90 28.88 24.56
N TYR A 272 5.10 28.65 24.06
CA TYR A 272 5.70 27.34 23.87
C TYR A 272 6.35 26.83 25.16
N ILE A 273 6.51 25.53 25.22
CA ILE A 273 7.20 24.83 26.31
C ILE A 273 8.54 24.33 25.79
#